data_AF-A0A235I7D4-F1
#
_entry.id   AF-A0A235I7D4-F1
#
_cell.length_a   1.000
_cell.length_b   1.000
_cell.length_c   1.000
_cell.angle_alpha   90.00
_cell.angle_beta   90.00
_cell.angle_gamma   90.00
#
_symmetry.space_group_name_H-M   'P 1'
#
loop_
_entity.id
_entity.type
_entity.pdbx_description
1 polymer ?
#
loop_
_entity_poly.entity_id
_entity_poly.type
_entity_poly.pdbx_seq_one_letter_code
_entity_poly.pdbx_strand_id
1 'polypeptide(L)' 'MQSKGITTPPIYNTRQIGGQSHTPEFESDVSVDGEKKPRGTGNGRNKKDAEKAAAEDALANLKKQGLL' A
#
# COMPACT_ATOMS: atom_id res chain seq x y z
N MET A 1 -20.47 0.42 17.72
CA MET A 1 -19.94 -0.60 16.79
C MET A 1 -18.43 -0.45 16.78
N GLN A 2 -17.69 -1.40 17.35
CA GLN A 2 -16.23 -1.32 17.43
C GLN A 2 -15.65 -1.60 16.03
N SER A 3 -14.95 -0.64 15.44
CA SER A 3 -14.05 -0.89 14.30
C SER A 3 -13.08 -1.99 14.72
N LYS A 4 -12.91 -3.03 13.88
CA LYS A 4 -11.90 -4.07 14.10
C LYS A 4 -10.60 -3.39 14.54
N GLY A 5 -10.14 -3.69 15.75
CA GLY A 5 -9.09 -2.95 16.46
C GLY A 5 -7.73 -3.09 15.80
N ILE A 6 -7.56 -2.48 14.64
CA ILE A 6 -6.24 -2.24 14.03
C ILE A 6 -5.65 -1.09 14.84
N THR A 7 -4.97 -1.42 15.93
CA THR A 7 -4.23 -0.45 16.76
C THR A 7 -2.91 -0.05 16.11
N THR A 8 -2.44 -0.85 15.14
CA THR A 8 -1.18 -0.64 14.44
C THR A 8 -1.43 0.04 13.09
N PRO A 9 -0.96 1.27 12.86
CA PRO A 9 -1.12 1.92 11.56
C PRO A 9 -0.42 1.12 10.45
N PRO A 10 -0.94 1.13 9.20
CA PRO A 10 -0.27 0.51 8.07
C PRO A 10 1.12 1.11 7.83
N ILE A 11 2.08 0.27 7.49
CA ILE A 11 3.46 0.67 7.17
C ILE A 11 3.63 0.66 5.66
N TYR A 12 4.09 1.78 5.10
CA TYR A 12 4.36 1.94 3.67
C TYR A 12 5.87 1.98 3.40
N ASN A 13 6.30 1.24 2.39
CA ASN A 13 7.68 1.28 1.89
C ASN A 13 7.67 1.75 0.43
N THR A 14 7.86 3.05 0.24
CA THR A 14 7.83 3.67 -1.09
C THR A 14 9.24 3.93 -1.61
N ARG A 15 9.58 3.38 -2.78
CA ARG A 15 10.86 3.56 -3.47
C ARG A 15 10.64 4.13 -4.87
N GLN A 16 11.58 4.93 -5.34
CA GLN A 16 11.62 5.28 -6.76
C GLN A 16 12.23 4.09 -7.51
N ILE A 17 11.50 3.56 -8.48
CA ILE A 17 11.91 2.40 -9.29
C ILE A 17 12.47 2.80 -10.65
N GLY A 18 12.32 4.07 -11.03
CA GLY A 18 12.85 4.58 -12.29
C GLY A 18 12.25 5.92 -12.69
N GLY A 19 12.16 6.11 -13.99
CA GLY A 19 11.63 7.32 -14.60
C GLY A 19 12.68 8.41 -14.81
N GLN A 20 12.39 9.30 -15.74
CA GLN A 20 13.21 10.49 -16.02
C GLN A 20 13.00 11.53 -14.92
N SER A 21 13.91 12.50 -14.79
CA SER A 21 13.80 13.55 -13.75
C SER A 21 12.48 14.32 -13.78
N HIS A 22 11.82 14.39 -14.93
CA HIS A 22 10.52 15.05 -15.10
C HIS A 22 9.32 14.08 -15.05
N THR A 23 9.55 12.77 -15.08
CA THR A 23 8.52 11.72 -15.00
C THR A 23 9.04 10.55 -14.16
N PRO A 24 9.22 10.75 -12.84
CA PRO A 24 9.69 9.70 -11.96
C PRO A 24 8.63 8.60 -11.78
N GLU A 25 9.09 7.38 -11.56
CA GLU A 25 8.25 6.21 -11.28
C GLU A 25 8.51 5.70 -9.87
N PHE A 26 7.45 5.54 -9.09
CA PHE A 26 7.50 5.06 -7.71
C PHE A 26 6.71 3.78 -7.57
N GLU A 27 7.17 2.92 -6.68
CA GLU A 27 6.52 1.70 -6.23
C GLU A 27 6.39 1.75 -4.71
N SER A 28 5.24 1.36 -4.19
CA SER A 28 4.96 1.31 -2.75
C SER A 28 4.41 -0.05 -2.37
N ASP A 29 4.91 -0.56 -1.25
CA ASP A 29 4.45 -1.78 -0.60
C ASP A 29 3.78 -1.42 0.73
N VAL A 30 2.58 -1.93 1.02
CA VAL A 30 1.88 -1.70 2.30
C VAL A 30 1.75 -2.97 3.11
N SER A 31 2.15 -2.90 4.38
CA SER A 31 1.93 -3.95 5.38
C SER A 31 0.95 -3.48 6.45
N VAL A 32 -0.03 -4.33 6.79
CA VAL A 32 -0.99 -4.09 7.88
C VAL A 32 -0.68 -5.03 9.04
N ASP A 33 -0.99 -4.61 10.27
CA ASP A 33 -0.90 -5.44 11.48
C ASP A 33 0.48 -6.06 11.78
N GLY A 34 1.56 -5.36 11.40
CA GLY A 34 2.93 -5.85 11.60
C GLY A 34 3.29 -7.06 10.73
N GLU A 35 2.49 -7.39 9.73
CA GLU A 35 2.76 -8.48 8.80
C GLU A 35 4.08 -8.23 8.05
N LYS A 36 4.97 -9.24 8.06
CA LYS A 36 6.25 -9.20 7.35
C LYS A 36 6.11 -9.16 5.82
N LYS A 37 4.95 -9.56 5.30
CA LYS A 37 4.66 -9.55 3.87
C LYS A 37 3.76 -8.38 3.52
N PRO A 38 4.01 -7.67 2.42
CA PRO A 38 3.11 -6.63 1.97
C PRO A 38 1.76 -7.25 1.61
N ARG A 39 0.69 -6.58 2.03
CA ARG A 39 -0.69 -6.94 1.77
C ARG A 39 -1.20 -6.38 0.45
N GLY A 40 -0.56 -5.32 -0.03
CA GLY A 40 -0.77 -4.77 -1.35
C GLY A 40 0.46 -4.03 -1.86
N THR A 41 0.53 -3.88 -3.17
CA THR A 41 1.59 -3.15 -3.87
C THR A 41 0.97 -2.18 -4.87
N GLY A 42 1.68 -1.11 -5.20
CA GLY A 42 1.15 -0.10 -6.11
C GLY A 42 2.19 0.84 -6.68
N ASN A 43 1.95 1.29 -7.91
CA ASN A 43 2.86 2.18 -8.65
C ASN A 43 2.23 3.55 -8.87
N GLY A 44 3.06 4.58 -8.93
CA GLY A 44 2.61 5.95 -9.11
C GLY A 44 3.67 6.88 -9.69
N ARG A 45 3.23 8.03 -10.21
CA ARG A 45 4.11 9.10 -10.72
C ARG A 45 4.73 9.93 -9.60
N ASN A 46 4.27 9.72 -8.37
CA ASN A 46 4.81 10.29 -7.15
C ASN A 46 4.54 9.31 -5.99
N LYS A 47 5.14 9.57 -4.83
CA LYS A 47 5.02 8.70 -3.65
C LYS A 47 3.56 8.51 -3.19
N LYS A 48 2.76 9.59 -3.20
CA LYS A 48 1.37 9.55 -2.73
C LYS A 48 0.49 8.67 -3.62
N ASP A 49 0.69 8.75 -4.94
CA ASP A 49 -0.04 7.93 -5.89
C ASP A 49 0.31 6.44 -5.71
N ALA A 50 1.60 6.13 -5.52
CA ALA A 50 2.05 4.76 -5.27
C ALA A 50 1.48 4.20 -3.96
N GLU A 51 1.50 4.99 -2.87
CA GLU A 51 0.92 4.62 -1.58
C GLU A 51 -0.59 4.41 -1.65
N LYS A 52 -1.31 5.29 -2.37
CA LYS A 52 -2.75 5.14 -2.61
C LYS A 52 -3.05 3.85 -3.35
N ALA A 53 -2.31 3.57 -4.42
CA ALA A 53 -2.47 2.34 -5.19
C ALA A 53 -2.21 1.09 -4.34
N ALA A 54 -1.16 1.11 -3.50
CA ALA A 54 -0.85 0.00 -2.59
C ALA A 54 -1.96 -0.23 -1.56
N ALA A 55 -2.54 0.84 -1.01
CA ALA A 55 -3.68 0.75 -0.09
C ALA A 55 -4.93 0.19 -0.77
N GLU A 56 -5.22 0.62 -2.01
CA GLU A 56 -6.34 0.10 -2.79
C GLU A 56 -6.20 -1.40 -3.10
N ASP A 57 -4.99 -1.84 -3.48
CA ASP A 57 -4.69 -3.26 -3.71
C ASP A 57 -4.85 -4.08 -2.42
N ALA A 58 -4.33 -3.58 -1.29
CA ALA A 58 -4.49 -4.23 0.01
C ALA A 58 -5.97 -4.38 0.41
N LEU A 59 -6.78 -3.34 0.21
CA LEU A 59 -8.22 -3.39 0.46
C LEU A 59 -8.93 -4.39 -0.47
N ALA A 60 -8.54 -4.44 -1.74
CA ALA A 60 -9.09 -5.40 -2.70
C ALA A 60 -8.75 -6.85 -2.30
N ASN A 61 -7.52 -7.09 -1.84
CA ASN A 61 -7.07 -8.39 -1.36
C ASN A 61 -7.81 -8.83 -0.10
N LEU A 62 -8.05 -7.91 0.85
CA LEU A 62 -8.83 -8.20 2.05
C LEU A 62 -10.30 -8.52 1.72
N LYS A 63 -10.91 -7.80 0.78
CA LYS A 63 -12.27 -8.10 0.30
C LYS A 63 -12.36 -9.48 -0.37
N LYS A 64 -11.39 -9.82 -1.23
CA LYS A 64 -11.33 -11.15 -1.87
C LYS A 64 -11.21 -12.30 -0.87
N GLN A 65 -10.55 -12.06 0.26
CA GLN A 65 -10.39 -13.05 1.34
C GLN A 65 -11.58 -13.10 2.30
N GLY A 66 -12.62 -12.29 2.10
CA GLY A 66 -13.79 -12.21 2.99
C GLY A 66 -13.48 -11.59 4.36
N LEU A 67 -12.37 -10.86 4.48
CA LEU A 67 -11.94 -10.23 5.74
C LEU A 67 -12.51 -8.81 5.94
N LEU A 68 -13.24 -8.28 4.96
CA LEU A 68 -13.81 -6.93 4.92
C LEU A 68 -15.24 -6.95 4.38
#